data_AF-A0A963VNN3-F1
#
_entry.id   AF-A0A963VNN3-F1
#
_cell.length_a   1.000
_cell.length_b   1.000
_cell.length_c   1.000
_cell.angle_alpha   90.00
_cell.angle_beta   90.00
_cell.angle_gamma   90.00
#
_symmetry.space_group_name_H-M   'P 1'
#
loop_
_entity.id
_entity.type
_entity.pdbx_description
1 polymer ?
#
loop_
_entity_poly.entity_id
_entity_poly.type
_entity_poly.pdbx_seq_one_letter_code
_entity_poly.pdbx_strand_id
1 'polypeptide(L)'
;FAAMRAMSTRNDDPATASRPWDRDRDGFVLGEGAGVMVLEELDHARARGAKIYAEHAGYGMSADAGHMTAPNIDGPRRAMRNAKPNAGV
;
A
#
# COMPACT_ATOMS: atom_id res chain seq x y z
N PHE A 1 -1.86 -18.86 -0.57
CA PHE A 1 -2.49 -18.02 -1.61
C PHE A 1 -3.05 -18.82 -2.78
N ALA A 2 -2.28 -19.74 -3.39
CA ALA A 2 -2.77 -20.63 -4.44
C ALA A 2 -4.03 -21.42 -4.01
N ALA A 3 -3.97 -22.10 -2.85
CA ALA A 3 -5.11 -22.85 -2.29
C ALA A 3 -6.33 -21.97 -1.93
N MET A 4 -6.10 -20.67 -1.68
CA MET A 4 -7.15 -19.68 -1.42
C MET A 4 -7.70 -19.07 -2.72
N ARG A 5 -7.20 -19.49 -3.90
CA ARG A 5 -7.56 -18.98 -5.23
C ARG A 5 -7.42 -17.46 -5.38
N ALA A 6 -6.39 -16.89 -4.76
CA ALA A 6 -6.12 -15.44 -4.83
C ALA A 6 -5.05 -15.05 -5.85
N MET A 7 -4.30 -16.01 -6.38
CA MET A 7 -3.22 -15.79 -7.34
C MET A 7 -3.73 -15.90 -8.78
N SER A 8 -3.13 -15.14 -9.69
CA SER A 8 -3.37 -15.30 -11.14
C SER A 8 -3.02 -16.72 -11.59
N THR A 9 -3.78 -17.22 -12.56
CA THR A 9 -3.58 -18.52 -13.21
C THR A 9 -3.07 -18.40 -14.64
N ARG A 10 -2.78 -17.18 -15.09
CA ARG A 10 -2.25 -16.86 -16.42
C ARG A 10 -0.77 -17.24 -16.55
N ASN A 11 -0.51 -18.54 -16.54
CA ASN A 11 0.85 -19.09 -16.59
C ASN A 11 1.46 -19.02 -18.00
N ASP A 12 0.62 -18.98 -19.04
CA ASP A 12 1.08 -18.95 -20.44
C ASP A 12 1.48 -17.53 -20.93
N ASP A 13 1.09 -16.49 -20.19
CA ASP A 13 1.46 -15.10 -20.46
C ASP A 13 1.78 -14.35 -19.14
N PRO A 14 2.90 -14.70 -18.49
CA PRO A 14 3.24 -14.17 -17.17
C PRO A 14 3.57 -12.67 -17.18
N ALA A 15 4.01 -12.13 -18.32
CA ALA A 15 4.35 -10.71 -18.45
C ALA A 15 3.14 -9.79 -18.30
N THR A 16 1.92 -10.28 -18.57
CA THR A 16 0.68 -9.50 -18.48
C THR A 16 -0.20 -9.89 -17.28
N ALA A 17 0.22 -10.85 -16.45
CA ALA A 17 -0.59 -11.42 -15.38
C ALA A 17 -0.95 -10.41 -14.26
N SER A 18 -0.06 -9.48 -13.93
CA SER A 18 -0.35 -8.41 -12.96
C SER A 18 -1.07 -7.24 -13.63
N ARG A 19 -2.40 -7.22 -13.52
CA ARG A 19 -3.27 -6.24 -14.20
C ARG A 19 -4.37 -5.66 -13.30
N PRO A 20 -4.01 -4.86 -12.30
CA PRO A 20 -4.99 -4.33 -11.38
C PRO A 20 -6.04 -3.45 -12.10
N TRP A 21 -7.29 -3.51 -11.63
CA TRP A 21 -8.49 -2.87 -12.19
C TRP A 21 -8.93 -3.31 -13.60
N ASP A 22 -8.18 -4.19 -14.26
CA ASP A 22 -8.58 -4.72 -15.56
C ASP A 22 -9.84 -5.60 -15.46
N ARG A 23 -10.66 -5.58 -16.52
CA ARG A 23 -11.88 -6.39 -16.64
C ARG A 23 -11.58 -7.87 -16.55
N ASP A 24 -10.48 -8.30 -17.16
CA ASP A 24 -10.11 -9.70 -17.31
C ASP A 24 -8.95 -10.07 -16.36
N ARG A 25 -8.87 -9.43 -15.18
CA ARG A 25 -7.97 -9.79 -14.08
C ARG A 25 -8.43 -11.06 -13.39
N ASP A 26 -7.50 -11.91 -12.95
CA ASP A 26 -7.81 -13.22 -12.36
C ASP A 26 -7.10 -13.51 -11.02
N GLY A 27 -6.39 -12.53 -10.46
CA GLY A 27 -5.69 -12.65 -9.18
C GLY A 27 -4.46 -11.74 -9.11
N PHE A 28 -3.71 -11.80 -8.02
CA PHE A 28 -2.42 -11.10 -7.92
C PHE A 28 -1.27 -12.02 -8.33
N VAL A 29 -0.13 -11.43 -8.68
CA VAL A 29 1.14 -12.14 -8.89
C VAL A 29 2.01 -11.95 -7.65
N LEU A 30 2.52 -13.04 -7.08
CA LEU A 30 3.39 -12.98 -5.90
C LEU A 30 4.81 -12.55 -6.32
N GLY A 31 5.35 -11.54 -5.64
CA GLY A 31 6.74 -11.12 -5.78
C GLY A 31 7.49 -11.21 -4.45
N GLU A 32 8.81 -10.98 -4.50
CA GLU A 32 9.70 -10.94 -3.35
C GLU A 32 10.62 -9.71 -3.40
N GLY A 33 11.14 -9.26 -2.25
CA GLY A 33 12.04 -8.11 -2.15
C GLY A 33 12.07 -7.48 -0.75
N ALA A 34 12.86 -6.42 -0.60
CA ALA A 34 12.96 -5.62 0.63
C ALA A 34 13.19 -4.13 0.30
N GLY A 35 12.77 -3.25 1.22
CA GLY A 35 12.97 -1.80 1.11
C GLY A 35 13.07 -1.15 2.48
N VAL A 36 13.84 -0.06 2.58
CA VAL A 36 14.05 0.71 3.82
C VAL A 36 13.87 2.19 3.54
N MET A 37 13.19 2.89 4.44
CA MET A 37 13.10 4.36 4.45
C MET A 37 13.73 4.88 5.74
N VAL A 38 14.49 5.96 5.65
CA VAL A 38 15.02 6.68 6.81
C VAL A 38 14.14 7.91 7.03
N LEU A 39 13.50 7.96 8.20
CA LEU A 39 12.74 9.13 8.65
C LEU A 39 13.61 9.95 9.60
N GLU A 40 13.56 11.26 9.43
CA GLU A 40 14.39 12.21 10.14
C GLU A 40 13.61 13.50 10.37
N GLU A 41 13.90 14.19 11.46
CA GLU A 41 13.36 15.52 11.72
C GLU A 41 13.87 16.51 10.64
N LEU A 42 12.99 17.38 10.16
CA LEU A 42 13.22 18.18 8.96
C LEU A 42 14.37 19.19 9.15
N ASP A 43 14.43 19.86 10.28
CA ASP A 43 15.46 20.86 10.55
C ASP A 43 16.83 20.20 10.79
N HIS A 44 16.86 19.04 11.44
CA HIS A 44 18.07 18.22 11.57
C HIS A 44 18.59 17.75 10.19
N ALA A 45 17.69 17.25 9.33
CA ALA A 45 18.03 16.85 7.97
C ALA A 45 18.58 18.02 7.14
N ARG A 46 17.96 19.20 7.26
CA ARG A 46 18.43 20.44 6.61
C ARG A 46 19.80 20.89 7.14
N ALA A 47 19.99 20.90 8.45
CA ALA A 47 21.22 21.35 9.09
C ALA A 47 22.44 20.53 8.65
N ARG A 48 22.30 19.22 8.45
CA ARG A 48 23.37 18.36 7.93
C ARG A 48 23.45 18.29 6.40
N GLY A 49 22.61 19.03 5.67
CA GLY A 49 22.58 19.02 4.21
C GLY A 49 22.09 17.69 3.60
N ALA A 50 21.20 16.97 4.28
CA ALA A 50 20.64 15.73 3.78
C ALA A 50 19.81 15.94 2.51
N LYS A 51 19.87 14.99 1.56
CA LYS A 51 18.93 14.96 0.44
C LYS A 51 17.55 14.54 0.94
N ILE A 52 16.59 15.46 0.87
CA ILE A 52 15.19 15.22 1.23
C ILE A 52 14.44 14.74 -0.01
N TYR A 53 13.81 13.56 0.07
CA TYR A 53 13.02 12.98 -1.01
C TYR A 53 11.55 13.36 -0.94
N ALA A 54 11.01 13.42 0.27
CA ALA A 54 9.63 13.77 0.56
C ALA A 54 9.49 14.14 2.04
N GLU A 55 8.36 14.76 2.38
CA GLU A 55 7.92 15.00 3.75
C GLU A 55 6.79 14.01 4.08
N HIS A 56 6.89 13.31 5.22
CA HIS A 56 5.82 12.44 5.70
C HIS A 56 4.79 13.28 6.46
N ALA A 57 3.86 13.90 5.72
CA ALA A 57 2.93 14.88 6.28
C ALA A 57 1.90 14.28 7.25
N GLY A 58 1.41 13.07 7.02
CA GLY A 58 0.48 12.45 7.96
C GLY A 58 0.16 10.98 7.71
N TYR A 59 -0.41 10.37 8.74
CA TYR A 59 -0.68 8.95 8.84
C TYR A 59 -2.07 8.67 9.42
N GLY A 60 -2.74 7.63 8.91
CA GLY A 60 -4.03 7.18 9.41
C GLY A 60 -4.17 5.67 9.33
N MET A 61 -4.67 5.06 10.42
CA MET A 61 -4.89 3.62 10.53
C MET A 61 -6.35 3.34 10.89
N SER A 62 -6.89 2.22 10.38
CA SER A 62 -8.12 1.61 10.89
C SER A 62 -8.15 0.11 10.52
N ALA A 63 -9.18 -0.62 10.95
CA ALA A 63 -9.41 -2.02 10.59
C ALA A 63 -10.86 -2.23 10.14
N ASP A 64 -11.13 -3.23 9.30
CA ASP A 64 -12.50 -3.59 8.90
C ASP A 64 -13.27 -4.30 10.03
N ALA A 65 -12.58 -5.13 10.82
CA ALA A 65 -13.11 -5.90 11.96
C ALA A 65 -14.36 -6.76 11.66
N GLY A 66 -14.56 -7.17 10.40
CA GLY A 66 -15.73 -7.93 9.96
C GLY A 66 -15.42 -9.32 9.41
N HIS A 67 -14.58 -9.40 8.38
CA HIS A 67 -14.23 -10.67 7.71
C HIS A 67 -12.70 -10.79 7.58
N MET A 68 -12.17 -12.01 7.67
CA MET A 68 -10.72 -12.25 7.74
C MET A 68 -9.97 -11.92 6.44
N THR A 69 -10.56 -12.21 5.28
CA THR A 69 -9.91 -12.02 3.95
C THR A 69 -10.66 -11.09 2.99
N ALA A 70 -11.99 -11.12 3.00
CA ALA A 70 -12.81 -10.20 2.21
C ALA A 70 -12.71 -8.77 2.75
N PRO A 71 -12.31 -7.78 1.93
CA PRO A 71 -12.20 -6.39 2.36
C PRO A 71 -13.57 -5.72 2.50
N ASN A 72 -13.66 -4.71 3.35
CA ASN A 72 -14.77 -3.76 3.40
C ASN A 72 -14.26 -2.37 2.95
N ILE A 73 -15.12 -1.55 2.34
CA ILE A 73 -14.77 -0.19 1.94
C ILE A 73 -14.60 0.76 3.14
N ASP A 74 -15.27 0.51 4.27
CA ASP A 74 -15.29 1.46 5.37
C ASP A 74 -13.95 1.56 6.10
N GLY A 75 -13.20 0.47 6.32
CA GLY A 75 -11.87 0.54 6.95
C GLY A 75 -10.88 1.41 6.17
N PRO A 76 -10.61 1.13 4.88
CA PRO A 76 -9.76 1.98 4.04
C PRO A 76 -10.24 3.43 4.02
N ARG A 77 -11.55 3.69 3.92
CA ARG A 77 -12.14 5.03 3.96
C ARG A 77 -11.84 5.76 5.29
N ARG A 78 -11.99 5.07 6.43
CA ARG A 78 -11.68 5.63 7.76
C ARG A 78 -10.19 5.92 7.91
N ALA A 79 -9.32 5.03 7.44
CA ALA A 79 -7.88 5.24 7.46
C ALA A 79 -7.49 6.52 6.71
N MET A 80 -8.02 6.71 5.49
CA MET A 80 -7.82 7.94 4.72
C MET A 80 -8.36 9.18 5.42
N ARG A 81 -9.56 9.09 6.03
CA ARG A 81 -10.17 10.21 6.77
C ARG A 81 -9.35 10.59 8.01
N ASN A 82 -8.69 9.64 8.66
CA ASN A 82 -7.83 9.91 9.80
C ASN A 82 -6.49 10.55 9.38
N ALA A 83 -5.95 10.17 8.22
CA ALA A 83 -4.69 10.68 7.71
C ALA A 83 -4.75 12.17 7.31
N LYS A 84 -5.86 12.62 6.73
CA LYS A 84 -6.06 14.01 6.26
C LYS A 84 -5.82 15.08 7.34
N PRO A 85 -6.55 15.09 8.48
CA PRO A 85 -6.34 16.09 9.52
C PRO A 85 -4.96 15.97 10.17
N ASN A 86 -4.39 14.74 10.25
CA ASN A 86 -3.03 14.55 10.73
C ASN A 86 -1.99 15.20 9.81
N ALA A 87 -2.26 15.21 8.50
CA ALA A 87 -1.47 15.90 7.48
C ALA A 87 -1.79 17.40 7.34
N GLY A 88 -2.74 17.93 8.13
CA GLY A 88 -3.16 19.32 8.03
C GLY A 88 -3.93 19.69 6.75
N VAL A 89 -4.58 18.70 6.10
CA VAL A 89 -5.37 18.86 4.86
C VAL A 89 -6.81 18.41 4.97
#